data_AF-A0A9E0TAM8-F1
#
_entry.id   AF-A0A9E0TAM8-F1
#
_cell.length_a   1.000
_cell.length_b   1.000
_cell.length_c   1.000
_cell.angle_alpha   90.00
_cell.angle_beta   90.00
_cell.angle_gamma   90.00
#
_symmetry.space_group_name_H-M   'P 1'
#
loop_
_entity.id
_entity.type
_entity.pdbx_description
1 polymer ?
#
loop_
_entity_poly.entity_id
_entity_poly.type
_entity_poly.pdbx_seq_one_letter_code
_entity_poly.pdbx_strand_id
1 'polypeptide(L)' 'SGSGSLNVLRYGRMLKARGLVGVRGAGVAYDGLYYVSSVTSTLKRGEFKQSFELTRNGLVSITPAVPV' A
#
# COMPACT_ATOMS: atom_id res chain seq x y z
N SER A 1 7.68 8.88 -3.44
CA SER A 1 7.16 7.82 -2.55
C SER A 1 6.14 8.44 -1.62
N GLY A 2 5.24 7.66 -1.06
CA GLY A 2 4.26 8.11 -0.07
C GLY A 2 4.15 7.05 1.02
N SER A 3 3.89 7.46 2.26
CA SER A 3 3.69 6.53 3.38
C SER A 3 2.45 6.94 4.16
N GLY A 4 1.80 5.97 4.79
CA GLY A 4 0.58 6.20 5.53
C GLY A 4 0.25 5.08 6.49
N SER A 5 -0.78 5.29 7.30
CA SER A 5 -1.33 4.26 8.19
C SER A 5 -2.84 4.12 8.00
N LEU A 6 -3.31 2.89 8.13
CA LEU A 6 -4.68 2.46 7.91
C LEU A 6 -5.15 1.66 9.12
N ASN A 7 -6.37 1.91 9.61
CA ASN A 7 -7.03 1.03 10.58
C ASN A 7 -7.90 0.02 9.85
N VAL A 8 -7.44 -1.22 9.76
CA VAL A 8 -8.10 -2.27 8.98
C VAL A 8 -9.46 -2.64 9.55
N LEU A 9 -9.64 -2.59 10.88
CA LEU A 9 -10.94 -2.87 11.51
C LEU A 9 -12.00 -1.88 11.03
N ARG A 10 -11.61 -0.63 10.79
CA ARG A 10 -12.53 0.43 10.35
C ARG A 10 -12.86 0.37 8.87
N TYR A 11 -11.88 0.01 8.03
CA TYR A 11 -12.05 -0.02 6.57
C TYR A 11 -12.43 -1.41 6.03
N GLY A 12 -12.43 -2.45 6.87
CA GLY A 12 -12.93 -3.79 6.56
C GLY A 12 -12.13 -4.57 5.50
N ARG A 13 -11.07 -3.97 4.94
CA ARG A 13 -10.22 -4.60 3.91
C ARG A 13 -8.76 -4.40 4.27
N MET A 14 -8.04 -5.52 4.34
CA MET A 14 -6.61 -5.52 4.55
C MET A 14 -5.89 -5.08 3.28
N LEU A 15 -4.94 -4.15 3.43
CA LEU A 15 -4.06 -3.76 2.34
C LEU A 15 -3.03 -4.87 2.10
N LYS A 16 -2.87 -5.29 0.83
CA LYS A 16 -1.87 -6.27 0.44
C LYS A 16 -0.61 -5.57 -0.06
N ALA A 17 0.54 -6.03 0.42
CA ALA A 17 1.82 -5.64 -0.16
C ALA A 17 1.91 -6.13 -1.61
N ARG A 18 2.73 -5.45 -2.42
CA ARG A 18 3.02 -5.78 -3.83
C ARG A 18 1.82 -5.67 -4.78
N GLY A 19 0.77 -4.96 -4.35
CA GLY A 19 -0.40 -4.65 -5.17
C GLY A 19 -0.34 -3.24 -5.74
N LEU A 20 -1.15 -2.98 -6.77
CA LEU A 20 -1.42 -1.63 -7.24
C LEU A 20 -2.62 -1.06 -6.48
N VAL A 21 -2.50 0.18 -6.04
CA VAL A 21 -3.56 0.91 -5.32
C VAL A 21 -3.76 2.29 -5.93
N GLY A 22 -5.02 2.68 -6.08
CA GLY A 22 -5.38 4.03 -6.48
C GLY A 22 -5.24 4.98 -5.29
N VAL A 23 -4.41 6.00 -5.43
CA VAL A 23 -4.31 7.12 -4.50
C VAL A 23 -5.14 8.27 -5.07
N ARG A 24 -5.98 8.86 -4.21
CA ARG A 24 -6.81 10.01 -4.54
C ARG A 24 -6.83 10.98 -3.37
N GLY A 25 -6.83 12.28 -3.65
CA GLY A 25 -6.83 13.34 -2.65
C GLY A 25 -5.43 13.85 -2.26
N ALA A 26 -4.37 13.40 -2.94
CA ALA A 26 -3.03 13.96 -2.82
C ALA A 26 -2.80 15.15 -3.78
N GLY A 27 -3.81 15.51 -4.58
CA GLY A 27 -3.79 16.59 -5.57
C GLY A 27 -3.60 16.04 -6.99
N VAL A 28 -4.00 16.81 -8.01
CA VAL A 28 -4.06 16.33 -9.40
C VAL A 28 -2.71 15.77 -9.90
N ALA A 29 -1.59 16.32 -9.43
CA ALA A 29 -0.25 15.86 -9.78
C ALA A 29 0.18 14.55 -9.09
N TYR A 30 -0.45 14.19 -7.96
CA TYR A 30 -0.09 13.05 -7.11
C TYR A 30 -1.20 12.01 -6.96
N ASP A 31 -2.39 12.27 -7.50
CA ASP A 31 -3.42 11.26 -7.69
C ASP A 31 -2.99 10.29 -8.80
N GLY A 32 -3.32 9.01 -8.64
CA GLY A 32 -2.96 7.99 -9.63
C GLY A 32 -2.70 6.61 -9.02
N LEU A 33 -2.13 5.72 -9.82
CA LEU A 33 -1.78 4.37 -9.40
C LEU A 33 -0.41 4.34 -8.73
N TYR A 34 -0.37 3.76 -7.54
CA TYR A 34 0.83 3.54 -6.75
C TYR A 34 1.03 2.06 -6.50
N TYR A 35 2.29 1.65 -6.44
CA TYR A 35 2.67 0.31 -6.06
C TYR A 35 2.89 0.24 -4.56
N VAL A 36 2.31 -0.76 -3.90
CA VAL A 36 2.51 -0.99 -2.46
C VAL A 36 3.83 -1.73 -2.28
N SER A 37 4.86 -1.03 -1.84
CA SER A 37 6.19 -1.59 -1.60
C SER A 37 6.19 -2.54 -0.39
N SER A 38 5.68 -2.06 0.74
CA SER A 38 5.65 -2.81 2.00
C SER A 38 4.40 -2.47 2.80
N VAL A 39 3.90 -3.46 3.55
CA VAL A 39 2.79 -3.30 4.50
C VAL A 39 3.20 -3.93 5.82
N THR A 40 3.39 -3.10 6.83
CA THR A 40 3.66 -3.52 8.21
C THR A 40 2.34 -3.59 8.96
N SER A 41 1.95 -4.78 9.40
CA SER A 41 0.71 -5.00 10.14
C SER A 41 1.00 -5.09 11.64
N THR A 42 0.38 -4.22 12.42
CA THR A 42 0.46 -4.22 13.89
C THR A 42 -0.88 -4.70 14.45
N LEU A 43 -0.88 -5.89 15.03
CA LEU A 43 -2.04 -6.50 15.67
C LEU A 43 -1.95 -6.35 17.19
N LYS A 44 -2.97 -5.74 17.79
CA LYS A 44 -3.16 -5.63 19.23
C LYS A 44 -4.60 -6.02 19.58
N ARG A 45 -4.86 -6.35 20.84
CA ARG A 45 -6.22 -6.70 21.28
C ARG A 45 -7.15 -5.50 21.09
N GLY A 46 -8.14 -5.63 20.19
CA GLY A 46 -9.07 -4.55 19.84
C GLY A 46 -8.56 -3.54 18.82
N GLU A 47 -7.35 -3.72 18.26
CA GLU A 47 -6.77 -2.78 17.30
C GLU A 47 -5.99 -3.51 16.22
N PHE A 48 -6.31 -3.25 14.94
CA PHE A 48 -5.53 -3.73 13.82
C PHE A 48 -5.15 -2.57 12.91
N LYS A 49 -3.88 -2.17 12.95
CA LYS A 49 -3.32 -1.08 12.16
C LYS A 49 -2.34 -1.62 11.13
N GLN A 50 -2.33 -1.00 9.96
CA GLN A 50 -1.40 -1.29 8.89
C GLN A 50 -0.70 -0.01 8.48
N SER A 51 0.62 0.00 8.56
CA SER A 51 1.46 1.03 7.97
C SER A 51 1.85 0.57 6.58
N PHE A 52 1.74 1.44 5.60
CA PHE A 52 2.04 1.09 4.21
C PHE A 52 2.97 2.10 3.57
N GLU A 53 3.75 1.60 2.62
CA GLU A 53 4.67 2.40 1.85
C GLU A 53 4.36 2.25 0.36
N LEU A 54 4.18 3.38 -0.31
CA LEU A 54 3.79 3.51 -1.69
C LEU A 54 4.95 4.06 -2.52
N THR A 55 5.22 3.41 -3.64
CA THR A 55 6.16 3.88 -4.64
C THR A 55 5.41 4.21 -5.92
N ARG A 56 5.74 5.36 -6.52
CA ARG A 56 5.19 5.71 -7.83
C ARG A 56 5.87 4.79 -8.84
N ASN A 57 5.10 4.14 -9.71
CA ASN A 57 5.62 3.13 -10.62
C ASN A 57 6.74 3.76 -11.49
N GLY A 58 7.99 3.47 -11.11
CA GLY A 58 9.16 4.17 -11.60
C GLY A 58 10.41 3.47 -11.09
N LEU A 59 10.99 2.67 -11.98
CA LEU A 59 12.37 2.17 -11.99
C LEU A 59 12.73 0.79 -11.40
N VAL A 60 11.87 0.08 -10.65
CA VAL A 60 12.22 -1.29 -10.21
C VAL A 60 11.00 -2.22 -10.25
N SER A 61 10.99 -3.13 -11.22
CA SER A 61 10.13 -4.32 -11.20
C SER A 61 10.62 -5.24 -10.08
N ILE A 62 9.75 -5.60 -9.13
CA ILE A 62 10.06 -6.54 -8.04
C ILE A 62 9.21 -7.80 -8.09
N THR A 63 8.67 -8.23 -9.24
CA THR A 63 8.18 -9.62 -9.32
C THR A 63 9.35 -10.56 -9.01
N PRO A 64 9.28 -11.43 -7.98
CA PRO A 64 10.37 -12.36 -7.70
C PRO A 64 10.37 -13.56 -8.65
N ALA A 65 9.41 -13.70 -9.56
CA ALA A 65 9.44 -14.70 -10.62
C ALA A 65 8.39 -14.39 -11.70
N VAL A 66 8.76 -14.58 -12.96
CA VAL A 66 7.83 -14.79 -14.08
C VAL A 66 7.54 -16.30 -14.11
N PRO A 67 6.28 -16.77 -14.04
CA PRO A 67 5.98 -18.18 -14.25
C PRO A 67 6.30 -18.57 -15.69
N VAL A 68 6.96 -19.72 -15.88
CA VAL A 68 7.23 -20.33 -17.18
C VAL A 68 5.94 -20.87 -17.81
#